data_AF-A0A016UPM5-F1
#
_entry.id   AF-A0A016UPM5-F1
#
_cell.length_a   1.000
_cell.length_b   1.000
_cell.length_c   1.000
_cell.angle_alpha   90.00
_cell.angle_beta   90.00
_cell.angle_gamma   90.00
#
_symmetry.space_group_name_H-M   'P 1'
#
loop_
_entity.id
_entity.type
_entity.pdbx_description
1 polymer ?
#
loop_
_entity_poly.entity_id
_entity_poly.type
_entity_poly.pdbx_seq_one_letter_code
_entity_poly.pdbx_strand_id
1 'polypeptide(L)'
;MGWGIAPPATLMYRMKYDCAAESFAQQHVTACNANGLPAHTHPNHKANIHVLRTVQTTPEGAIQNALSTWWSQLARFGMRSNMMFYNSEFQRGNSNVLSWSKMAWWNTIYVGCSVKHCGTYYLTACMYRPGGNHVNQHVYKVGAVCSECPKGQCDGQALCRW
;
A
#
# COMPACT_ATOMS: atom_id res chain seq x y z
N MET A 1 -19.58 14.00 6.35
CA MET A 1 -18.61 15.07 6.02
C MET A 1 -17.44 14.42 5.33
N GLY A 2 -17.28 14.62 4.02
CA GLY A 2 -16.23 13.98 3.23
C GLY A 2 -14.93 14.78 3.28
N TRP A 3 -13.78 14.09 3.36
CA TRP A 3 -12.44 14.68 3.48
C TRP A 3 -11.92 15.40 2.23
N GLY A 4 -12.80 15.78 1.29
CA GLY A 4 -12.40 16.27 -0.03
C GLY A 4 -11.71 15.20 -0.89
N ILE A 5 -11.31 15.58 -2.10
CA ILE A 5 -10.52 14.72 -2.99
C ILE A 5 -9.05 14.84 -2.60
N ALA A 6 -8.30 13.73 -2.62
CA ALA A 6 -6.86 13.75 -2.42
C ALA A 6 -6.20 14.65 -3.49
N PRO A 7 -5.26 15.52 -3.11
CA PRO A 7 -4.63 16.45 -4.04
C PRO A 7 -3.78 15.70 -5.09
N PRO A 8 -3.55 16.29 -6.27
CA PRO A 8 -2.72 15.69 -7.31
C PRO A 8 -1.24 15.60 -6.90
N ALA A 9 -0.55 14.59 -7.44
CA ALA A 9 0.88 14.36 -7.20
C ALA A 9 1.74 14.94 -8.34
N THR A 10 2.86 15.60 -8.00
CA THR A 10 3.84 16.06 -9.00
C THR A 10 4.54 14.90 -9.70
N LEU A 11 4.75 13.81 -8.96
CA LEU A 11 5.40 12.57 -9.39
C LEU A 11 4.76 11.42 -8.61
N MET A 12 4.28 10.41 -9.34
CA MET A 12 3.79 9.14 -8.80
C MET A 12 4.23 8.03 -9.73
N TYR A 13 5.13 7.14 -9.30
CA TYR A 13 5.59 6.10 -10.21
C TYR A 13 4.55 5.00 -10.43
N ARG A 14 4.54 4.48 -11.66
CA ARG A 14 3.82 3.25 -11.98
C ARG A 14 4.52 2.06 -11.33
N MET A 15 3.77 1.31 -10.53
CA MET A 15 4.25 0.06 -9.94
C MET A 15 4.32 -1.05 -10.99
N LYS A 16 5.33 -1.90 -10.87
CA LYS A 16 5.50 -3.16 -11.61
C LYS A 16 5.39 -4.33 -10.65
N TYR A 17 4.77 -5.42 -11.09
CA TYR A 17 4.74 -6.65 -10.30
C TYR A 17 6.14 -7.27 -10.22
N ASP A 18 6.53 -7.75 -9.03
CA ASP A 18 7.87 -8.27 -8.74
C ASP A 18 7.78 -9.62 -8.00
N CYS A 19 8.39 -10.65 -8.58
CA CYS A 19 8.35 -12.01 -8.03
C CYS A 19 9.12 -12.13 -6.71
N ALA A 20 10.13 -11.30 -6.45
CA ALA A 20 10.84 -11.33 -5.18
C ALA A 20 9.96 -10.76 -4.06
N ALA A 21 9.24 -9.66 -4.31
CA ALA A 21 8.22 -9.13 -3.42
C ALA A 21 7.10 -10.15 -3.16
N GLU A 22 6.65 -10.87 -4.20
CA GLU A 22 5.67 -11.95 -4.07
C GLU A 22 6.19 -13.11 -3.21
N SER A 23 7.45 -13.52 -3.38
CA SER A 23 8.05 -14.58 -2.57
C SER A 23 8.05 -14.22 -1.07
N PHE A 24 8.37 -12.97 -0.72
CA PHE A 24 8.25 -12.50 0.66
C PHE A 24 6.81 -12.49 1.15
N ALA A 25 5.86 -12.07 0.30
CA ALA A 25 4.43 -12.13 0.63
C ALA A 25 3.96 -13.57 0.87
N GLN A 26 4.44 -14.52 0.07
CA GLN A 26 4.12 -15.94 0.18
C GLN A 26 4.64 -16.51 1.50
N GLN A 27 5.89 -16.23 1.87
CA GLN A 27 6.46 -16.63 3.16
C GLN A 27 5.62 -16.09 4.32
N HIS A 28 5.12 -14.85 4.18
CA HIS A 28 4.29 -14.18 5.17
C HIS A 28 2.96 -14.90 5.41
N VAL A 29 2.26 -15.28 4.34
CA VAL A 29 0.97 -15.95 4.48
C VAL A 29 1.10 -17.44 4.78
N THR A 30 2.25 -18.07 4.48
CA THR A 30 2.45 -19.53 4.62
C THR A 30 2.21 -20.05 6.04
N ALA A 31 2.65 -19.32 7.06
CA ALA A 31 2.45 -19.74 8.45
C ALA A 31 1.03 -19.47 8.98
N CYS A 32 0.14 -18.84 8.19
CA CYS A 32 -1.16 -18.36 8.67
C CYS A 32 -1.04 -17.53 9.96
N ASN A 33 -0.02 -16.66 10.02
CA ASN A 33 0.20 -15.76 11.14
C ASN A 33 -0.39 -14.38 10.83
N ALA A 34 -1.54 -14.08 11.43
CA ALA A 34 -2.23 -12.80 11.26
C ALA A 34 -1.45 -11.58 11.80
N ASN A 35 -0.48 -11.80 12.72
CA ASN A 35 0.36 -10.73 13.25
C ASN A 35 1.51 -10.36 12.28
N GLY A 36 1.69 -11.18 11.24
CA GLY A 36 2.74 -11.03 10.25
C GLY A 36 4.14 -11.43 10.72
N LEU A 37 5.10 -11.24 9.82
CA LEU A 37 6.52 -11.51 10.06
C LEU A 37 7.28 -10.24 10.48
N PRO A 38 8.34 -10.38 11.28
CA PRO A 38 9.22 -9.25 11.64
C PRO A 38 9.84 -8.57 10.40
N ALA A 39 10.10 -7.27 10.48
CA ALA A 39 10.63 -6.48 9.35
C ALA A 39 11.96 -7.01 8.77
N HIS A 40 12.80 -7.68 9.58
CA HIS A 40 14.07 -8.23 9.12
C HIS A 40 13.90 -9.40 8.13
N THR A 41 12.71 -10.03 8.06
CA THR A 41 12.47 -11.17 7.15
C THR A 41 12.22 -10.73 5.70
N HIS A 42 12.01 -9.44 5.46
CA HIS A 42 11.72 -8.87 4.15
C HIS A 42 12.45 -7.53 4.00
N PRO A 43 13.79 -7.56 3.91
CA PRO A 43 14.62 -6.36 3.88
C PRO A 43 14.23 -5.47 2.70
N ASN A 44 14.23 -4.15 2.92
CA ASN A 44 13.86 -3.13 1.92
C ASN A 44 12.40 -3.23 1.40
N HIS A 45 11.55 -4.01 2.06
CA HIS A 45 10.14 -4.10 1.74
C HIS A 45 9.30 -3.61 2.93
N LYS A 46 8.09 -3.14 2.63
CA LYS A 46 7.05 -2.89 3.62
C LYS A 46 5.84 -3.75 3.30
N ALA A 47 5.18 -4.26 4.32
CA ALA A 47 4.01 -5.12 4.17
C ALA A 47 2.70 -4.37 4.44
N ASN A 48 1.66 -4.70 3.69
CA ASN A 48 0.27 -4.62 4.15
C ASN A 48 -0.26 -6.03 4.34
N ILE A 49 -1.02 -6.23 5.42
CA ILE A 49 -1.60 -7.52 5.81
C ILE A 49 -3.10 -7.32 6.00
N HIS A 50 -3.89 -8.31 5.58
CA HIS A 50 -5.34 -8.29 5.73
C HIS A 50 -5.85 -9.68 6.09
N VAL A 51 -6.74 -9.72 7.09
CA VAL A 51 -7.45 -10.93 7.50
C VAL A 51 -8.90 -10.79 7.11
N LEU A 52 -9.36 -11.65 6.22
CA LEU A 52 -10.77 -11.74 5.83
C LEU A 52 -11.38 -13.01 6.43
N ARG A 53 -12.32 -12.85 7.38
CA ARG A 53 -13.02 -13.99 8.01
C ARG A 53 -14.13 -14.59 7.14
N THR A 54 -14.56 -13.89 6.09
CA THR A 54 -15.49 -14.43 5.10
C THR A 54 -14.75 -15.42 4.20
N VAL A 55 -15.00 -16.71 4.40
CA VAL A 55 -14.37 -17.79 3.62
C VAL A 55 -15.20 -18.25 2.42
N GLN A 56 -16.44 -17.77 2.30
CA GLN A 56 -17.31 -18.00 1.14
C GLN A 56 -16.93 -17.05 -0.02
N THR A 57 -15.67 -17.11 -0.44
CA THR A 57 -15.11 -16.31 -1.53
C THR A 57 -13.92 -17.03 -2.15
N THR A 58 -13.33 -16.47 -3.19
CA THR A 58 -12.12 -17.01 -3.83
C THR A 58 -10.88 -16.26 -3.34
N PRO A 59 -9.65 -16.76 -3.58
CA PRO A 59 -8.43 -16.00 -3.33
C PRO A 59 -8.44 -14.62 -4.01
N GLU A 60 -9.00 -14.52 -5.23
CA GLU A 60 -9.17 -13.27 -5.97
C GLU A 60 -10.13 -12.31 -5.26
N GLY A 61 -11.24 -12.82 -4.74
CA GLY A 61 -12.18 -12.03 -3.92
C GLY A 61 -11.53 -11.55 -2.61
N ALA A 62 -10.70 -12.38 -1.99
CA ALA A 62 -9.99 -12.03 -0.76
C ALA A 62 -8.94 -10.91 -0.98
N ILE A 63 -8.17 -10.95 -2.08
CA ILE A 63 -7.24 -9.86 -2.41
C ILE A 63 -7.97 -8.59 -2.84
N GLN A 64 -9.07 -8.68 -3.61
CA GLN A 64 -9.89 -7.51 -3.95
C GLN A 64 -10.44 -6.83 -2.69
N ASN A 65 -10.89 -7.62 -1.71
CA ASN A 65 -11.34 -7.11 -0.42
C ASN A 65 -10.21 -6.43 0.36
N ALA A 66 -9.01 -7.01 0.37
CA ALA A 66 -7.83 -6.43 1.02
C ALA A 66 -7.45 -5.08 0.40
N LEU A 67 -7.33 -5.02 -0.93
CA LEU A 67 -6.98 -3.81 -1.68
C LEU A 67 -8.01 -2.69 -1.45
N SER A 68 -9.30 -3.02 -1.53
CA SER A 68 -10.40 -2.07 -1.25
C SER A 68 -10.36 -1.57 0.20
N THR A 69 -10.15 -2.46 1.16
CA THR A 69 -10.06 -2.11 2.58
C THR A 69 -8.91 -1.14 2.83
N TRP A 70 -7.71 -1.45 2.35
CA TRP A 70 -6.54 -0.60 2.52
C TRP A 70 -6.72 0.75 1.83
N TRP A 71 -7.18 0.77 0.57
CA TRP A 71 -7.37 2.01 -0.18
C TRP A 71 -8.43 2.91 0.46
N SER A 72 -9.50 2.34 1.02
CA SER A 72 -10.60 3.08 1.65
C SER A 72 -10.20 3.86 2.91
N GLN A 73 -9.02 3.57 3.51
CA GLN A 73 -8.57 4.24 4.73
C GLN A 73 -8.50 5.76 4.56
N LEU A 74 -8.04 6.25 3.40
CA LEU A 74 -8.00 7.69 3.13
C LEU A 74 -9.39 8.32 3.16
N ALA A 75 -10.34 7.71 2.47
CA ALA A 75 -11.71 8.23 2.40
C ALA A 75 -12.42 8.20 3.76
N ARG A 76 -12.10 7.22 4.61
CA ARG A 76 -12.71 7.06 5.94
C ARG A 76 -12.08 7.97 6.99
N PHE A 77 -10.76 8.05 7.01
CA PHE A 77 -10.03 8.64 8.12
C PHE A 77 -9.31 9.94 7.77
N GLY A 78 -9.13 10.23 6.48
CA GLY A 78 -8.46 11.44 6.02
C GLY A 78 -6.97 11.47 6.32
N MET A 79 -6.28 12.35 5.60
CA MET A 79 -4.89 12.72 5.86
C MET A 79 -4.74 14.23 5.65
N ARG A 80 -3.65 14.81 6.16
CA ARG A 80 -3.30 16.22 5.94
C ARG A 80 -3.22 16.53 4.44
N SER A 81 -3.70 17.70 4.05
CA SER A 81 -3.75 18.13 2.63
C SER A 81 -2.39 18.27 1.97
N ASN A 82 -1.30 18.39 2.73
CA ASN A 82 0.06 18.37 2.19
C ASN A 82 0.65 16.96 2.07
N MET A 83 -0.09 15.90 2.43
CA MET A 83 0.35 14.50 2.34
C MET A 83 1.60 14.16 3.18
N MET A 84 1.91 14.95 4.20
CA MET A 84 3.04 14.70 5.10
C MET A 84 2.73 13.56 6.08
N PHE A 85 3.60 12.55 6.12
CA PHE A 85 3.48 11.38 6.97
C PHE A 85 4.25 11.59 8.28
N TYR A 86 3.55 11.99 9.34
CA TYR A 86 4.13 12.19 10.67
C TYR A 86 4.07 10.92 11.53
N ASN A 87 4.86 10.90 12.61
CA ASN A 87 4.82 9.80 13.58
C ASN A 87 3.42 9.62 14.21
N SER A 88 2.64 10.70 14.30
CA SER A 88 1.24 10.65 14.78
C SER A 88 0.38 9.69 13.95
N GLU A 89 0.70 9.45 12.67
CA GLU A 89 -0.04 8.51 11.82
C GLU A 89 0.02 7.07 12.35
N PHE A 90 1.13 6.67 12.98
CA PHE A 90 1.24 5.37 13.65
C PHE A 90 0.42 5.28 14.94
N GLN A 91 0.07 6.42 15.54
CA GLN A 91 -0.63 6.50 16.82
C GLN A 91 -2.16 6.56 16.67
N ARG A 92 -2.68 6.51 15.43
CA ARG A 92 -4.12 6.64 15.12
C ARG A 92 -4.96 5.38 15.42
N GLY A 93 -4.35 4.31 15.93
CA GLY A 93 -5.05 3.07 16.25
C GLY A 93 -5.84 2.52 15.05
N ASN A 94 -7.12 2.19 15.22
CA ASN A 94 -7.97 1.63 14.16
C ASN A 94 -8.36 2.64 13.07
N SER A 95 -8.15 3.94 13.30
CA SER A 95 -8.48 5.03 12.35
C SER A 95 -7.24 5.53 11.61
N ASN A 96 -6.29 4.64 11.35
CA ASN A 96 -5.03 4.95 10.68
C ASN A 96 -5.15 4.84 9.15
N VAL A 97 -4.20 5.46 8.46
CA VAL A 97 -4.07 5.43 6.99
C VAL A 97 -2.84 4.66 6.53
N LEU A 98 -2.27 3.80 7.39
CA LEU A 98 -0.97 3.18 7.19
C LEU A 98 -0.92 2.25 5.98
N SER A 99 -2.03 1.60 5.63
CA SER A 99 -2.06 0.70 4.48
C SER A 99 -2.25 1.46 3.18
N TRP A 100 -3.17 2.43 3.17
CA TRP A 100 -3.34 3.35 2.06
C TRP A 100 -2.03 4.08 1.72
N SER A 101 -1.33 4.61 2.72
CA SER A 101 -0.12 5.41 2.50
C SER A 101 1.00 4.60 1.86
N LYS A 102 1.11 3.27 2.12
CA LYS A 102 2.06 2.40 1.40
C LYS A 102 1.66 2.20 -0.06
N MET A 103 0.36 2.05 -0.34
CA MET A 103 -0.15 1.90 -1.71
C MET A 103 0.05 3.18 -2.53
N ALA A 104 -0.12 4.35 -1.91
CA ALA A 104 0.00 5.65 -2.56
C ALA A 104 1.41 6.25 -2.45
N TRP A 105 2.42 5.51 -1.99
CA TRP A 105 3.74 6.06 -1.74
C TRP A 105 4.50 6.30 -3.06
N TRP A 106 4.87 7.56 -3.33
CA TRP A 106 5.29 8.04 -4.65
C TRP A 106 6.45 7.27 -5.28
N ASN A 107 7.41 6.83 -4.47
CA ASN A 107 8.60 6.11 -4.94
C ASN A 107 8.50 4.59 -4.82
N THR A 108 7.36 4.04 -4.38
CA THR A 108 7.13 2.60 -4.43
C THR A 108 6.89 2.20 -5.88
N ILE A 109 7.78 1.37 -6.41
CA ILE A 109 7.79 0.97 -7.82
C ILE A 109 7.60 -0.53 -8.02
N TYR A 110 7.70 -1.32 -6.96
CA TYR A 110 7.48 -2.76 -7.01
C TYR A 110 6.44 -3.20 -5.99
N VAL A 111 5.60 -4.14 -6.41
CA VAL A 111 4.62 -4.81 -5.56
C VAL A 111 4.57 -6.30 -5.86
N GLY A 112 4.35 -7.11 -4.84
CA GLY A 112 4.04 -8.53 -4.98
C GLY A 112 3.14 -8.98 -3.84
N CYS A 113 2.14 -9.81 -4.13
CA CYS A 113 1.11 -10.17 -3.17
C CYS A 113 0.89 -11.68 -3.12
N SER A 114 0.45 -12.18 -1.97
CA SER A 114 0.06 -13.57 -1.81
C SER A 114 -1.16 -13.69 -0.92
N VAL A 115 -1.98 -14.70 -1.20
CA VAL A 115 -3.21 -15.00 -0.49
C VAL A 115 -3.17 -16.46 -0.07
N LYS A 116 -3.49 -16.74 1.20
CA LYS A 116 -3.65 -18.11 1.70
C LYS A 116 -4.98 -18.27 2.40
N HIS A 117 -5.67 -19.38 2.09
CA HIS A 117 -6.80 -19.84 2.89
C HIS A 117 -6.27 -20.58 4.12
N CYS A 118 -6.60 -20.08 5.31
CA CYS A 118 -6.14 -20.59 6.60
C CYS A 118 -7.22 -21.38 7.36
N GLY A 119 -8.20 -21.92 6.62
CA GLY A 119 -9.31 -22.70 7.16
C GLY A 119 -10.51 -21.83 7.53
N THR A 120 -10.37 -20.92 8.49
CA THR A 120 -11.46 -20.06 8.98
C THR A 120 -11.36 -18.60 8.53
N TYR A 121 -10.31 -18.26 7.77
CA TYR A 121 -10.09 -16.94 7.21
C TYR A 121 -9.12 -17.01 6.02
N TYR A 122 -9.14 -15.99 5.18
CA TYR A 122 -8.08 -15.69 4.23
C TYR A 122 -7.08 -14.71 4.83
N LEU A 123 -5.80 -14.99 4.63
CA LEU A 123 -4.71 -14.08 4.94
C LEU A 123 -4.11 -13.57 3.63
N THR A 124 -4.13 -12.25 3.44
CA THR A 124 -3.53 -11.57 2.28
C THR A 124 -2.36 -10.74 2.77
N ALA A 125 -1.22 -10.85 2.10
CA ALA A 125 -0.08 -9.98 2.28
C ALA A 125 0.34 -9.37 0.94
N CYS A 126 0.67 -8.07 0.94
CA CYS A 126 1.31 -7.39 -0.18
C CYS A 126 2.59 -6.71 0.30
N MET A 127 3.67 -6.92 -0.45
CA MET A 127 4.99 -6.37 -0.20
C MET A 127 5.27 -5.24 -1.19
N TYR A 128 5.81 -4.13 -0.70
CA TYR A 128 6.09 -2.92 -1.46
C TYR A 128 7.58 -2.56 -1.35
N ARG A 129 8.25 -2.27 -2.49
CA ARG A 129 9.66 -1.86 -2.53
C ARG A 129 9.87 -0.59 -3.37
N PRO A 130 10.71 0.37 -2.93
CA PRO A 130 11.40 0.47 -1.62
C PRO A 130 10.45 0.54 -0.41
N GLY A 131 9.15 0.77 -0.65
CA GLY A 131 8.13 0.86 0.38
C GLY A 131 8.04 2.26 0.98
N GLY A 132 6.99 2.48 1.77
CA GLY A 132 6.65 3.80 2.29
C GLY A 132 6.57 3.91 3.80
N ASN A 133 5.77 4.88 4.25
CA ASN A 133 5.52 5.22 5.65
C ASN A 133 6.77 5.68 6.38
N HIS A 134 7.65 6.39 5.68
CA HIS A 134 8.78 7.05 6.29
C HIS A 134 8.31 8.31 7.03
N VAL A 135 8.62 8.38 8.32
CA VAL A 135 8.28 9.53 9.16
C VAL A 135 8.95 10.80 8.62
N ASN A 136 8.21 11.90 8.64
CA ASN A 136 8.62 13.21 8.14
C ASN A 136 8.92 13.23 6.64
N GLN A 137 8.33 12.31 5.88
CA GLN A 137 8.33 12.34 4.42
C GLN A 137 6.90 12.48 3.90
N HIS A 138 6.79 12.95 2.66
CA HIS A 138 5.51 13.05 1.98
C HIS A 138 5.15 11.70 1.36
N VAL A 139 3.88 11.28 1.49
CA VAL A 139 3.34 10.14 0.74
C VAL A 139 3.55 10.37 -0.75
N TYR A 140 3.27 11.59 -1.20
CA TYR A 140 3.69 12.15 -2.47
C TYR A 140 3.74 13.68 -2.37
N LYS A 141 4.52 14.33 -3.22
CA LYS A 141 4.55 15.78 -3.28
C LYS A 141 3.32 16.29 -4.02
N VAL A 142 2.63 17.24 -3.41
CA VAL A 142 1.43 17.86 -3.99
C VAL A 142 1.80 18.88 -5.06
N GLY A 143 1.13 18.83 -6.21
CA GLY A 143 1.30 19.82 -7.27
C GLY A 143 0.76 19.35 -8.62
N ALA A 144 1.13 20.06 -9.69
CA ALA A 144 0.66 19.76 -11.03
C ALA A 144 1.06 18.34 -11.46
N VAL A 145 0.09 17.58 -11.96
CA VAL A 145 0.29 16.20 -12.42
C VAL A 145 1.47 16.11 -13.36
N CYS A 146 2.36 15.16 -13.11
CA CYS A 146 3.55 14.88 -13.92
C CYS A 146 4.60 16.01 -14.03
N SER A 147 4.45 17.10 -13.28
CA SER A 147 5.41 18.22 -13.31
C SER A 147 6.83 17.85 -12.87
N GLU A 148 6.99 16.75 -12.14
CA GLU A 148 8.28 16.23 -11.70
C GLU A 148 8.60 14.83 -12.24
N CYS A 149 7.78 14.30 -13.17
CA CYS A 149 8.18 13.09 -13.89
C CYS A 149 9.45 13.37 -14.73
N PRO A 150 10.32 12.37 -14.93
CA PRO A 150 11.37 12.47 -15.94
C PRO A 150 10.78 12.80 -17.32
N LYS A 151 11.52 13.56 -18.15
CA LYS A 151 11.03 14.06 -19.43
C LYS A 151 10.55 12.90 -20.32
N GLY A 152 9.30 12.98 -20.78
CA GLY A 152 8.68 11.95 -21.63
C GLY A 152 8.24 10.67 -20.92
N GLN A 153 8.32 10.62 -19.58
CA GLN A 153 7.96 9.43 -18.79
C GLN A 153 6.58 9.50 -18.13
N CYS A 154 5.83 10.59 -18.27
CA CYS A 154 4.44 10.62 -17.85
C CYS A 154 3.58 9.83 -18.83
N ASP A 155 2.87 8.81 -18.36
CA ASP A 155 1.97 8.02 -19.18
C ASP A 155 0.53 8.56 -19.20
N GLY A 156 -0.31 7.98 -20.06
CA GLY A 156 -1.71 8.40 -20.23
C GLY A 156 -2.61 8.19 -19.01
N GLN A 157 -2.12 7.56 -17.94
CA GLN A 157 -2.81 7.41 -16.66
C GLN A 157 -2.25 8.35 -15.58
N ALA A 158 -1.48 9.37 -15.97
CA ALA A 158 -0.87 10.34 -15.06
C ALA A 158 0.14 9.72 -14.07
N LEU A 159 0.78 8.62 -14.46
CA LEU A 159 1.84 7.97 -13.70
C LEU A 159 3.19 8.15 -14.40
N CYS A 160 4.25 8.32 -13.61
CA CYS A 160 5.62 8.39 -14.11
C CYS A 160 6.17 6.98 -14.34
N ARG A 161 6.88 6.80 -15.43
CA ARG A 161 7.75 5.66 -15.69
C ARG A 161 9.16 5.92 -15.18
N TRP A 162 9.93 4.85 -15.01
CA TRP A 162 11.29 4.83 -14.47
C TRP A 162 12.11 3.75 -15.17
#